data_AF-A0A8S0FMC7-F1
#
_entry.id   AF-A0A8S0FMC7-F1
#
_cell.length_a   1.000
_cell.length_b   1.000
_cell.length_c   1.000
_cell.angle_alpha   90.00
_cell.angle_beta   90.00
_cell.angle_gamma   90.00
#
_symmetry.space_group_name_H-M   'P 1'
#
loop_
_entity.id
_entity.type
_entity.pdbx_description
1 polymer ?
#
loop_
_entity_poly.entity_id
_entity_poly.type
_entity_poly.pdbx_seq_one_letter_code
_entity_poly.pdbx_strand_id
1 'polypeptide(L)' 'MGHVSHGCIKKTSPHRAEPEILASLDELIGRWAKEREAGEGFGDFTVRAGIIRPVLDPARDLWD' A
#
# COMPACT_ATOMS: atom_id res chain seq x y z
N MET A 1 -29.64 -7.73 -35.51
CA MET A 1 -29.17 -7.99 -34.13
C MET A 1 -27.67 -7.73 -34.08
N GLY A 2 -27.27 -6.49 -33.78
CA GLY A 2 -25.86 -6.10 -33.65
C GLY A 2 -25.41 -6.30 -32.22
N HIS A 3 -24.46 -7.20 -32.01
CA HIS A 3 -23.83 -7.43 -30.71
C HIS A 3 -22.84 -6.28 -30.46
N VAL A 4 -23.14 -5.41 -29.48
CA VAL A 4 -22.17 -4.45 -28.97
C VAL A 4 -21.18 -5.21 -28.08
N SER A 5 -20.08 -5.65 -28.68
CA SER A 5 -18.87 -6.03 -27.93
C SER A 5 -18.41 -4.79 -27.18
N HIS A 6 -18.65 -4.78 -25.87
CA HIS A 6 -18.10 -3.79 -24.96
C HIS A 6 -16.59 -3.95 -24.97
N GLY A 7 -15.94 -3.22 -25.87
CA GLY A 7 -14.50 -3.10 -25.94
C GLY A 7 -14.01 -2.66 -24.57
N CYS A 8 -13.34 -3.58 -23.88
CA CYS A 8 -12.62 -3.30 -22.65
C CYS A 8 -11.70 -2.11 -22.92
N ILE A 9 -12.07 -0.97 -22.35
CA ILE A 9 -11.24 0.23 -22.31
C ILE A 9 -9.98 -0.19 -21.55
N LYS A 10 -8.90 -0.46 -22.29
CA LYS A 10 -7.57 -0.73 -21.74
C LYS A 10 -7.24 0.49 -20.88
N LYS A 11 -7.27 0.35 -19.55
CA LYS A 11 -6.86 1.41 -18.61
C LYS A 11 -5.39 1.74 -18.91
N THR A 12 -5.17 2.82 -19.64
CA THR A 12 -3.85 3.38 -19.93
C THR A 12 -3.44 4.26 -18.75
N SER A 13 -2.86 3.67 -17.72
CA SER A 13 -1.98 4.36 -16.76
C SER A 13 -1.36 3.31 -15.83
N PRO A 14 -0.03 3.21 -15.68
CA PRO A 14 0.62 2.34 -14.70
C PRO A 14 0.56 2.97 -13.30
N HIS A 15 -0.58 3.55 -12.93
CA HIS A 15 -0.88 3.87 -11.53
C HIS A 15 -1.41 2.59 -10.91
N ARG A 16 -0.89 2.20 -9.74
CA ARG A 16 -1.36 1.00 -9.02
C ARG A 16 -2.89 1.00 -9.01
N ALA A 17 -3.49 -0.08 -9.53
CA ALA A 17 -4.94 -0.19 -9.55
C ALA A 17 -5.45 -0.33 -8.11
N GLU A 18 -6.63 0.22 -7.82
CA GLU A 18 -7.23 0.18 -6.48
C GLU A 18 -7.19 -1.22 -5.82
N PRO A 19 -7.50 -2.33 -6.51
CA PRO A 19 -7.43 -3.66 -5.91
C PRO A 19 -6.02 -4.06 -5.43
N GLU A 20 -4.97 -3.59 -6.12
CA GLU A 20 -3.58 -3.86 -5.74
C GLU A 20 -3.15 -3.02 -4.53
N ILE A 21 -3.76 -1.86 -4.31
CA ILE A 21 -3.57 -1.07 -3.08
C ILE A 21 -4.23 -1.79 -1.91
N LEU A 22 -5.48 -2.21 -2.09
CA LEU A 22 -6.25 -2.90 -1.05
C LEU A 22 -5.61 -4.23 -0.65
N ALA A 23 -5.11 -5.01 -1.61
CA ALA A 23 -4.41 -6.27 -1.32
C ALA A 23 -3.14 -6.04 -0.47
N SER A 24 -2.34 -5.01 -0.80
CA SER A 24 -1.16 -4.67 -0.02
C SER A 24 -1.52 -4.15 1.39
N LEU A 25 -2.60 -3.38 1.52
CA LEU A 25 -3.06 -2.91 2.83
C LEU A 25 -3.56 -4.07 3.71
N ASP A 26 -4.32 -5.01 3.14
CA ASP A 26 -4.88 -6.16 3.86
C ASP A 26 -3.78 -7.05 4.46
N GLU A 27 -2.72 -7.32 3.69
CA GLU A 27 -1.55 -8.06 4.17
C GLU A 27 -0.87 -7.34 5.34
N LEU A 28 -0.61 -6.03 5.21
CA LEU A 28 0.09 -5.25 6.23
C LEU A 28 -0.73 -5.12 7.51
N ILE A 29 -2.04 -4.88 7.39
CA ILE A 29 -2.95 -4.80 8.53
C ILE A 29 -3.04 -6.17 9.22
N GLY A 30 -3.07 -7.26 8.45
CA GLY A 30 -3.08 -8.62 8.98
C GLY A 30 -1.82 -8.95 9.78
N ARG A 31 -0.65 -8.46 9.37
CA ARG A 31 0.60 -8.59 10.13
C ARG A 31 0.59 -7.71 11.37
N TRP A 32 0.20 -6.44 11.26
CA TRP A 32 0.10 -5.52 12.39
C TRP A 32 -0.83 -6.08 13.48
N ALA A 33 -1.99 -6.62 13.11
CA ALA A 33 -2.93 -7.17 14.08
C ALA A 33 -2.35 -8.33 14.94
N LYS A 34 -1.36 -9.06 14.40
CA LYS A 34 -0.72 -10.21 15.07
C LYS A 34 0.58 -9.85 15.80
N GLU A 35 1.35 -8.92 15.24
CA GLU A 35 2.71 -8.59 15.66
C GLU A 35 2.80 -7.26 16.42
N ARG A 36 1.70 -6.51 16.56
CA ARG A 36 1.71 -5.22 17.25
C ARG A 36 2.01 -5.36 18.74
N GLU A 37 2.78 -4.41 19.23
CA GLU A 37 2.95 -4.20 20.66
C GLU A 37 1.72 -3.50 21.27
N ALA A 38 1.57 -3.58 22.59
CA ALA A 38 0.45 -2.95 23.29
C ALA A 38 0.48 -1.42 23.11
N GLY A 39 -0.56 -0.88 22.45
CA GLY A 39 -0.67 0.55 22.15
C GLY A 39 0.10 1.01 20.90
N GLU A 40 0.67 0.09 20.12
CA GLU A 40 1.43 0.43 18.91
C GLU A 40 0.51 0.79 17.73
N GLY A 41 0.74 1.97 17.13
CA GLY A 41 0.08 2.41 15.93
C GLY A 41 0.58 1.67 14.67
N PHE A 42 -0.22 1.64 13.61
CA PHE A 42 0.15 0.99 12.35
C PHE A 42 1.43 1.56 11.73
N GLY A 43 1.63 2.88 11.81
CA GLY A 43 2.85 3.54 11.30
C GLY A 43 4.12 3.18 12.06
N ASP A 44 4.03 3.06 13.39
CA ASP A 44 5.18 2.64 14.21
C ASP A 44 5.55 1.18 13.92
N PHE A 45 4.53 0.34 13.74
CA PHE A 45 4.73 -1.05 13.32
C PHE A 45 5.45 -1.16 11.98
N THR A 46 5.05 -0.38 10.96
CA THR A 46 5.71 -0.48 9.63
C THR A 46 7.17 -0.03 9.68
N VAL A 47 7.52 0.92 10.54
CA VAL A 47 8.91 1.32 10.80
C VAL A 47 9.66 0.24 11.57
N ARG A 48 9.11 -0.26 12.68
CA ARG A 48 9.73 -1.28 13.53
C ARG A 48 9.93 -2.61 12.80
N ALA A 49 8.96 -3.03 12.02
CA ALA A 49 9.01 -4.25 11.21
C ALA A 49 9.90 -4.11 9.96
N GLY A 50 10.53 -2.95 9.76
CA GLY A 50 11.44 -2.69 8.64
C GLY A 50 10.74 -2.64 7.27
N ILE A 51 9.42 -2.42 7.26
CA ILE A 51 8.60 -2.35 6.04
C ILE A 51 8.80 -0.99 5.35
N ILE A 52 8.95 0.08 6.13
CA ILE A 52 9.23 1.43 5.66
C ILE A 52 10.39 2.00 6.47
N ARG A 53 11.31 2.72 5.82
CA ARG A 53 12.40 3.43 6.51
C ARG A 53 11.83 4.68 7.20
N PRO A 54 12.19 4.94 8.47
CA PRO A 54 11.80 6.20 9.11
C PRO A 54 12.52 7.36 8.44
N VAL A 55 11.81 8.48 8.31
CA VAL A 55 12.37 9.78 7.93
C VAL A 55 12.89 10.43 9.22
N LEU A 56 14.20 10.57 9.35
CA LEU A 56 14.88 11.16 10.52
C LEU A 56 15.29 12.61 10.27
N ASP A 57 15.66 12.94 9.02
CA ASP A 57 15.96 14.29 8.56
C ASP A 57 15.23 14.56 7.23
N PRO A 58 14.02 15.16 7.27
CA PRO A 58 13.19 15.36 6.09
C PRO A 58 13.88 16.13 4.95
N ALA A 59 14.90 16.94 5.25
CA ALA A 59 15.65 17.67 4.23
C ALA A 59 16.62 16.77 3.45
N ARG A 60 16.95 15.59 3.98
CA ARG A 60 17.97 14.68 3.44
C ARG A 60 17.42 13.30 3.06
N ASP A 61 16.45 12.76 3.78
CA ASP A 61 16.06 11.35 3.65
C ASP A 61 14.62 11.10 3.19
N LEU A 62 13.86 12.17 2.92
CA LEU A 62 12.46 12.06 2.48
C LEU A 62 12.31 11.56 1.03
N TRP A 63 13.30 11.81 0.17
CA TRP A 63 13.19 11.62 -1.28
C TRP A 63 13.84 10.34 -1.82
N ASP A 64 14.45 9.52 -0.96
CA ASP A 64 15.07 8.23 -1.33
C ASP A 64 14.05 7.08 -1.45
#